data_AF-A0A7V7PMB4-F1
#
_entry.id   AF-A0A7V7PMB4-F1
#
_cell.length_a   1.000
_cell.length_b   1.000
_cell.length_c   1.000
_cell.angle_alpha   90.00
_cell.angle_beta   90.00
_cell.angle_gamma   90.00
#
_symmetry.space_group_name_H-M   'P 1'
#
loop_
_entity.id
_entity.type
_entity.pdbx_description
1 polymer ?
#
loop_
_entity_poly.entity_id
_entity_poly.type
_entity_poly.pdbx_seq_one_letter_code
_entity_poly.pdbx_strand_id
1 'polypeptide(L)'
;MSPRLVLMETIAVVCGAVIGLLVVNLLHWLFANGSFVALTVSFGRIVTALVTVAIFAVWYHYLPQTPAALASFFTGLVLPSVIVLFSYDVPLQATTVLILYTVFSIVALLTYRFVLANAAVRKLTSEVPGKSESRLPR
;
A
#
# COMPACT_ATOMS: atom_id res chain seq x y z
N MET A 1 12.72 10.42 -14.02
CA MET A 1 12.86 9.44 -12.92
C MET A 1 13.80 8.33 -13.37
N SER A 2 14.64 7.80 -12.48
CA SER A 2 15.45 6.61 -12.79
C SER A 2 14.54 5.38 -12.97
N PRO A 3 14.78 4.49 -13.95
CA PRO A 3 13.98 3.26 -14.14
C PRO A 3 13.86 2.40 -12.88
N ARG A 4 14.90 2.42 -12.04
CA ARG A 4 14.95 1.69 -10.78
C ARG A 4 13.99 2.26 -9.73
N LEU A 5 13.76 3.57 -9.73
CA LEU A 5 12.85 4.22 -8.79
C LEU A 5 11.39 3.87 -9.12
N VAL A 6 11.04 3.91 -10.40
CA VAL A 6 9.72 3.50 -10.91
C VAL A 6 9.44 2.03 -10.57
N LEU A 7 10.42 1.15 -10.74
CA LEU A 7 10.30 -0.26 -10.36
C LEU A 7 10.02 -0.43 -8.85
N MET A 8 10.74 0.29 -7.99
CA MET A 8 10.55 0.21 -6.55
C MET A 8 9.19 0.74 -6.11
N GLU A 9 8.73 1.84 -6.69
CA GLU A 9 7.37 2.37 -6.45
C GLU A 9 6.31 1.37 -6.91
N THR A 10 6.50 0.75 -8.08
CA THR A 10 5.58 -0.26 -8.59
C THR A 10 5.48 -1.46 -7.64
N ILE A 11 6.62 -1.95 -7.13
CA ILE A 11 6.66 -3.04 -6.15
C ILE A 11 5.96 -2.60 -4.85
N ALA A 12 6.20 -1.38 -4.38
CA ALA A 12 5.56 -0.86 -3.17
C ALA A 12 4.03 -0.77 -3.33
N VAL A 13 3.56 -0.34 -4.51
CA VAL A 13 2.13 -0.30 -4.84
C VAL A 13 1.52 -1.69 -4.84
N VAL A 14 2.14 -2.65 -5.54
CA VAL A 14 1.66 -4.03 -5.62
C VAL A 14 1.64 -4.68 -4.24
N CYS A 15 2.71 -4.57 -3.46
CA CYS A 15 2.77 -5.11 -2.11
C CYS A 15 1.71 -4.49 -1.18
N GLY A 16 1.56 -3.15 -1.22
CA GLY A 16 0.56 -2.45 -0.42
C GLY A 16 -0.87 -2.87 -0.76
N ALA A 17 -1.18 -2.99 -2.05
CA ALA A 17 -2.49 -3.42 -2.52
C ALA A 17 -2.79 -4.87 -2.13
N VAL A 18 -1.84 -5.79 -2.35
CA VAL A 18 -2.02 -7.22 -2.04
C VAL A 18 -2.17 -7.44 -0.54
N ILE A 19 -1.27 -6.89 0.28
CA ILE A 19 -1.31 -7.08 1.73
C ILE A 19 -2.54 -6.41 2.33
N GLY A 20 -2.86 -5.19 1.91
CA GLY A 20 -4.09 -4.51 2.32
C GLY A 20 -5.35 -5.32 1.98
N LEU A 21 -5.45 -5.83 0.76
CA LEU A 21 -6.60 -6.62 0.31
C LEU A 21 -6.75 -7.93 1.10
N LEU A 22 -5.64 -8.64 1.34
CA LEU A 22 -5.64 -9.87 2.13
C LEU A 22 -6.13 -9.63 3.57
N VAL A 23 -5.69 -8.55 4.21
CA VAL A 23 -6.13 -8.19 5.56
C VAL A 23 -7.62 -7.85 5.58
N VAL A 24 -8.11 -7.06 4.62
CA VAL A 24 -9.54 -6.73 4.52
C VAL A 24 -10.37 -7.98 4.30
N ASN A 25 -9.93 -8.89 3.42
CA ASN A 25 -10.65 -10.12 3.14
C ASN A 25 -10.68 -11.04 4.36
N LEU A 26 -9.58 -11.12 5.10
CA LEU A 26 -9.51 -11.87 6.36
C LEU A 26 -10.48 -11.31 7.39
N LEU A 27 -10.49 -9.99 7.59
CA LEU A 27 -11.41 -9.34 8.53
C LEU A 27 -12.87 -9.46 8.10
N HIS A 28 -13.15 -9.35 6.80
CA HIS A 28 -14.50 -9.51 6.27
C HIS A 28 -14.99 -10.96 6.40
N TRP A 29 -14.10 -11.94 6.25
CA TRP A 29 -14.41 -13.34 6.53
C TRP A 29 -14.68 -13.57 8.02
N LEU A 30 -13.83 -13.01 8.91
CA LEU A 30 -13.92 -13.21 10.35
C LEU A 30 -15.12 -12.50 11.01
N PHE A 31 -15.44 -11.29 10.57
CA PHE A 31 -16.44 -10.42 11.23
C PHE A 31 -17.74 -10.25 10.44
N ALA A 32 -17.75 -10.52 9.13
CA ALA A 32 -18.92 -10.32 8.27
C ALA A 32 -19.37 -11.59 7.54
N ASN A 33 -18.84 -12.77 7.91
CA ASN A 33 -19.17 -14.08 7.32
C ASN A 33 -19.03 -14.14 5.78
N GLY A 34 -18.24 -13.24 5.18
CA GLY A 34 -18.04 -13.23 3.72
C GLY A 34 -17.02 -14.28 3.28
N SER A 35 -17.16 -14.84 2.08
CA SER A 35 -16.23 -15.87 1.60
C SER A 35 -14.84 -15.27 1.28
N PHE A 36 -13.80 -15.69 1.99
CA PHE A 36 -12.42 -15.22 1.79
C PHE A 36 -11.94 -15.41 0.34
N VAL A 37 -12.17 -16.59 -0.23
CA VAL A 37 -11.68 -16.95 -1.57
C VAL A 37 -12.37 -16.10 -2.63
N ALA A 38 -13.71 -16.05 -2.66
CA ALA A 38 -14.43 -15.27 -3.69
C ALA A 38 -14.09 -13.77 -3.64
N LEU A 39 -13.84 -13.23 -2.45
CA LEU A 39 -13.46 -11.84 -2.26
C LEU A 39 -12.01 -11.56 -2.67
N THR A 40 -11.15 -12.58 -2.66
CA THR A 40 -9.73 -12.48 -3.04
C THR A 40 -9.53 -12.56 -4.55
N VAL A 41 -10.30 -13.39 -5.26
CA VAL A 41 -10.28 -13.46 -6.72
C VAL A 41 -11.19 -12.44 -7.42
N SER A 42 -11.88 -11.58 -6.64
CA SER A 42 -12.72 -10.53 -7.22
C SER A 42 -11.89 -9.50 -7.98
N PHE A 43 -11.99 -9.53 -9.31
CA PHE A 43 -11.25 -8.64 -10.20
C PHE A 43 -11.47 -7.16 -9.83
N GLY A 44 -12.72 -6.77 -9.60
CA GLY A 44 -13.04 -5.38 -9.26
C GLY A 44 -12.40 -4.93 -7.94
N ARG A 45 -12.30 -5.79 -6.91
CA ARG A 45 -11.63 -5.44 -5.65
C ARG A 45 -10.11 -5.36 -5.80
N ILE A 46 -9.51 -6.23 -6.62
CA ILE A 46 -8.08 -6.17 -6.95
C ILE A 46 -7.76 -4.86 -7.66
N VAL A 47 -8.54 -4.50 -8.68
CA VAL A 47 -8.36 -3.24 -9.42
C VAL A 47 -8.54 -2.05 -8.48
N THR A 48 -9.58 -2.02 -7.67
CA THR A 48 -9.79 -0.93 -6.70
C THR A 48 -8.61 -0.80 -5.73
N ALA A 49 -8.10 -1.91 -5.18
CA ALA A 49 -6.97 -1.89 -4.28
C ALA A 49 -5.71 -1.35 -4.98
N LEU A 50 -5.41 -1.83 -6.20
CA LEU A 50 -4.26 -1.36 -6.98
C LEU A 50 -4.36 0.12 -7.31
N VAL A 51 -5.50 0.58 -7.81
CA VAL A 51 -5.72 1.99 -8.15
C VAL A 51 -5.59 2.87 -6.91
N THR A 52 -6.17 2.44 -5.79
CA THR A 52 -6.12 3.21 -4.53
C THR A 52 -4.68 3.39 -4.05
N VAL A 53 -3.87 2.33 -4.05
CA VAL A 53 -2.47 2.42 -3.61
C VAL A 53 -1.59 3.12 -4.66
N ALA A 54 -1.90 2.99 -5.95
CA ALA A 54 -1.20 3.74 -7.00
C ALA A 54 -1.34 5.26 -6.81
N ILE A 55 -2.49 5.72 -6.33
CA ILE A 55 -2.70 7.13 -5.98
C ILE A 55 -1.79 7.56 -4.81
N PHE A 56 -1.37 6.66 -3.92
CA PHE A 56 -0.42 7.01 -2.87
C PHE A 56 0.90 7.48 -3.48
N ALA A 57 1.40 6.80 -4.52
CA ALA A 57 2.61 7.21 -5.23
C ALA A 57 2.47 8.63 -5.81
N VAL A 58 1.30 8.97 -6.35
CA VAL A 58 0.98 10.32 -6.82
C VAL A 58 1.07 11.33 -5.67
N TRP A 59 0.45 11.07 -4.51
CA TRP A 59 0.53 11.97 -3.36
C TRP A 59 1.96 12.18 -2.86
N TYR A 60 2.74 11.11 -2.78
CA TYR A 60 4.14 11.18 -2.35
C TYR A 60 5.05 11.88 -3.38
N HIS A 61 4.60 12.05 -4.63
CA HIS A 61 5.32 12.82 -5.63
C HIS A 61 5.05 14.33 -5.53
N TYR A 62 3.81 14.72 -5.22
CA TYR A 62 3.38 16.12 -5.24
C TYR A 62 3.38 16.80 -3.86
N LEU A 63 3.35 16.04 -2.77
CA LEU A 63 3.21 16.58 -1.41
C LEU A 63 4.40 16.22 -0.51
N PRO A 64 4.70 17.06 0.50
CA PRO A 64 5.61 16.70 1.59
C PRO A 64 5.15 15.44 2.34
N GLN A 65 6.07 14.80 3.07
CA GLN A 65 5.82 13.48 3.67
C GLN A 65 4.57 13.40 4.57
N THR A 66 4.32 14.41 5.40
CA THR A 66 3.19 14.45 6.34
C THR A 66 1.83 14.62 5.64
N PRO A 67 1.61 15.63 4.78
CA PRO A 67 0.36 15.75 4.03
C PRO A 67 0.16 14.60 3.03
N ALA A 68 1.22 14.05 2.43
CA ALA A 68 1.12 12.88 1.57
C ALA A 68 0.57 11.65 2.32
N ALA A 69 1.01 11.44 3.57
CA ALA A 69 0.52 10.34 4.40
C ALA A 69 -0.97 10.52 4.76
N LEU A 70 -1.39 11.74 5.10
CA LEU A 70 -2.79 12.04 5.39
C LEU A 70 -3.67 11.89 4.15
N ALA A 71 -3.25 12.44 3.01
CA ALA A 71 -3.98 12.32 1.74
C ALA A 71 -4.12 10.86 1.31
N SER A 72 -3.03 10.08 1.45
CA SER A 72 -3.04 8.64 1.18
C SER A 72 -3.97 7.89 2.14
N PHE A 73 -3.97 8.24 3.43
CA PHE A 73 -4.87 7.64 4.40
C PHE A 73 -6.35 7.86 4.04
N PHE A 74 -6.72 9.12 3.74
CA PHE A 74 -8.09 9.44 3.34
C PHE A 74 -8.46 8.84 2.00
N THR A 75 -7.53 8.79 1.03
CA THR A 75 -7.76 8.12 -0.25
C THR A 75 -8.02 6.63 -0.05
N GLY A 76 -7.19 5.97 0.77
CA GLY A 76 -7.33 4.56 1.14
C GLY A 76 -8.63 4.23 1.87
N LEU A 77 -9.23 5.20 2.54
CA LEU A 77 -10.50 5.07 3.23
C LEU A 77 -11.69 5.35 2.30
N VAL A 78 -11.69 6.52 1.66
CA VAL A 78 -12.85 7.08 0.97
C VAL A 78 -13.05 6.41 -0.38
N LEU A 79 -11.99 6.25 -1.18
CA LEU A 79 -12.13 5.73 -2.54
C LEU A 79 -12.73 4.30 -2.56
N PRO A 80 -12.17 3.32 -1.82
CA PRO A 80 -12.74 1.98 -1.83
C PRO A 80 -14.08 1.91 -1.07
N SER A 81 -14.31 2.72 -0.04
CA SER A 81 -15.61 2.72 0.65
C SER A 81 -16.72 3.21 -0.27
N VAL A 82 -16.53 4.32 -1.00
CA VAL A 82 -17.49 4.81 -2.00
C VAL A 82 -17.73 3.76 -3.08
N ILE A 83 -16.69 3.17 -3.67
CA ILE A 83 -16.87 2.13 -4.68
C ILE A 83 -17.68 0.95 -4.13
N VAL A 84 -17.46 0.56 -2.88
CA VAL A 84 -18.20 -0.56 -2.29
C VAL A 84 -19.62 -0.23 -1.92
N LEU A 85 -19.90 0.95 -1.39
CA LEU A 85 -21.25 1.38 -1.06
C LEU A 85 -22.12 1.61 -2.29
N PHE A 86 -21.54 2.00 -3.42
CA PHE A 86 -22.30 2.38 -4.62
C PHE A 86 -22.23 1.38 -5.79
N SER A 87 -21.18 0.56 -5.89
CA SER A 87 -21.00 -0.35 -7.04
C SER A 87 -21.24 -1.83 -6.71
N TYR A 88 -20.99 -2.25 -5.47
CA TYR A 88 -21.29 -3.60 -5.04
C TYR A 88 -22.52 -3.49 -4.14
N ASP A 89 -23.66 -4.00 -4.60
CA ASP A 89 -24.95 -3.98 -3.89
C ASP A 89 -24.91 -4.94 -2.68
N VAL A 90 -23.95 -4.71 -1.79
CA VAL A 90 -23.57 -5.60 -0.70
C VAL A 90 -24.35 -5.16 0.52
N PRO A 91 -25.03 -6.08 1.23
CA PRO A 91 -25.82 -5.77 2.43
C PRO A 91 -24.91 -5.52 3.65
N LEU A 92 -23.76 -4.88 3.48
CA LEU A 92 -22.88 -4.49 4.56
C LEU A 92 -23.28 -3.11 5.07
N GLN A 93 -23.39 -3.01 6.40
CA GLN A 93 -23.62 -1.72 7.05
C GLN A 93 -22.46 -0.76 6.76
N ALA A 94 -22.77 0.51 6.46
CA ALA A 94 -21.78 1.53 6.09
C ALA A 94 -20.64 1.66 7.11
N THR A 95 -20.95 1.52 8.41
CA THR A 95 -19.97 1.53 9.49
C THR A 95 -18.93 0.41 9.36
N THR A 96 -19.37 -0.81 9.04
CA THR A 96 -18.48 -1.97 8.84
C THR A 96 -17.57 -1.75 7.63
N VAL A 97 -18.11 -1.19 6.55
CA VAL A 97 -17.34 -0.81 5.36
C VAL A 97 -16.25 0.21 5.70
N LEU A 98 -16.59 1.26 6.45
CA LEU A 98 -15.63 2.28 6.88
C LEU A 98 -14.52 1.70 7.77
N ILE A 99 -14.85 0.82 8.71
CA ILE A 99 -13.85 0.18 9.58
C ILE A 99 -12.89 -0.68 8.74
N LEU A 100 -13.42 -1.53 7.86
CA LEU A 100 -12.62 -2.40 7.01
C LEU A 100 -11.64 -1.60 6.13
N TYR A 101 -12.12 -0.51 5.50
CA TYR A 101 -11.27 0.32 4.65
C TYR A 101 -10.36 1.28 5.43
N THR A 102 -10.67 1.56 6.69
CA THR A 102 -9.70 2.19 7.61
C THR A 102 -8.51 1.27 7.82
N VAL A 103 -8.76 -0.01 8.13
CA VAL A 103 -7.68 -0.99 8.31
C VAL A 103 -6.91 -1.21 7.01
N PHE A 104 -7.62 -1.32 5.87
CA PHE A 104 -7.00 -1.35 4.54
C PHE A 104 -6.00 -0.22 4.36
N SER A 105 -6.47 1.02 4.60
CA SER A 105 -5.71 2.23 4.38
C SER A 105 -4.43 2.25 5.21
N ILE A 106 -4.54 1.91 6.50
CA ILE A 106 -3.40 1.84 7.42
C ILE A 106 -2.40 0.79 6.96
N VAL A 107 -2.86 -0.44 6.71
CA VAL A 107 -2.00 -1.56 6.33
C VAL A 107 -1.31 -1.31 4.99
N ALA A 108 -2.05 -0.85 3.99
CA ALA A 108 -1.51 -0.53 2.67
C ALA A 108 -0.48 0.59 2.75
N LEU A 109 -0.75 1.65 3.51
CA LEU A 109 0.16 2.78 3.68
C LEU A 109 1.44 2.39 4.42
N LEU A 110 1.34 1.61 5.50
CA LEU A 110 2.51 1.09 6.22
C LEU A 110 3.35 0.19 5.33
N THR A 111 2.71 -0.71 4.59
CA THR A 111 3.39 -1.61 3.64
C THR A 111 4.10 -0.83 2.55
N TYR A 112 3.42 0.14 1.94
CA TYR A 112 3.98 1.01 0.90
C TYR A 112 5.23 1.74 1.42
N ARG A 113 5.13 2.37 2.59
CA ARG A 113 6.26 3.08 3.23
C ARG A 113 7.40 2.16 3.62
N PHE A 114 7.09 0.95 4.11
CA PHE A 114 8.09 -0.04 4.49
C PHE A 114 8.93 -0.49 3.28
N VAL A 115 8.28 -0.79 2.15
CA VAL A 115 8.98 -1.16 0.91
C VAL A 115 9.88 -0.02 0.43
N LEU A 116 9.37 1.21 0.43
CA LEU A 116 10.13 2.39 -0.01
C LEU A 116 11.33 2.69 0.91
N ALA A 117 11.15 2.58 2.23
CA ALA A 117 12.22 2.76 3.21
C ALA A 117 13.32 1.69 3.06
N ASN A 118 12.94 0.42 2.88
CA ASN A 118 13.91 -0.66 2.67
C ASN A 118 14.73 -0.47 1.39
N ALA A 119 14.12 0.04 0.32
CA ALA A 119 14.82 0.36 -0.91
C ALA A 119 15.88 1.47 -0.68
N ALA A 120 15.54 2.49 0.11
CA ALA A 120 16.48 3.55 0.47
C ALA A 120 17.65 3.03 1.33
N VAL A 121 17.38 2.19 2.33
CA VAL A 121 18.43 1.59 3.18
C VAL A 121 19.37 0.72 2.36
N ARG A 122 18.86 -0.14 1.48
CA ARG A 122 19.69 -0.98 0.60
C ARG A 122 20.60 -0.15 -0.31
N LYS A 123 20.14 1.01 -0.78
CA LYS A 123 20.97 1.92 -1.58
C LYS A 123 22.16 2.43 -0.77
N LEU A 124 21.90 2.92 0.45
CA LEU A 124 22.95 3.43 1.35
C LEU A 124 23.98 2.35 1.70
N THR A 125 23.56 1.12 1.93
CA THR A 125 24.48 -0.01 2.20
C THR A 125 25.33 -0.37 0.97
N SER A 126 24.76 -0.29 -0.24
CA SER A 126 25.51 -0.58 -1.47
C SER A 126 26.52 0.51 -1.89
N GLU A 127 26.37 1.73 -1.36
CA GLU A 127 27.25 2.88 -1.65
C GLU A 127 28.44 2.98 -0.69
N VAL A 128 28.54 2.17 0.36
CA VAL A 128 29.73 2.10 1.24
C VAL A 128 30.78 1.19 0.60
N PRO A 129 31.84 1.72 -0.05
CA PRO A 129 32.93 0.90 -0.55
C PRO A 129 33.81 0.50 0.65
N GLY A 130 34.38 -0.71 0.60
CA GLY A 130 35.20 -1.29 1.66
C GLY A 130 36.17 -0.31 2.31
N LYS A 131 35.95 -0.04 3.60
CA LYS A 131 36.94 0.55 4.50
C LYS A 131 37.95 -0.54 4.88
N SER A 132 38.93 -0.83 4.02
CA SER A 132 40.25 -1.35 4.42
C SER A 132 41.13 -1.67 3.21
N GLU A 133 42.02 -0.77 2.83
CA GLU A 133 43.38 -1.19 2.54
C GLU A 133 44.33 -0.03 2.87
N SER A 134 44.87 -0.12 4.08
CA SER A 134 45.96 0.71 4.58
C SER A 134 47.18 0.55 3.68
N ARG A 135 47.38 1.46 2.74
CA ARG A 135 48.71 1.69 2.16
C ARG A 135 49.55 2.43 3.18
N LEU A 136 50.27 1.67 4.02
CA LEU A 136 51.42 2.19 4.73
C LEU A 136 52.59 2.26 3.73
N PRO A 137 53.25 3.41 3.55
CA PRO A 137 54.50 3.48 2.81
C PRO A 137 55.62 2.81 3.63
N ARG A 138 56.35 1.88 3.01
CA ARG A 138 57.67 1.43 3.46
C ARG A 138 58.73 2.21 2.69
#